data_AF-A0A3S0DXF6-F1
#
_entry.id   AF-A0A3S0DXF6-F1
#
_cell.length_a   1.000
_cell.length_b   1.000
_cell.length_c   1.000
_cell.angle_alpha   90.00
_cell.angle_beta   90.00
_cell.angle_gamma   90.00
#
_symmetry.space_group_name_H-M   'P 1'
#
loop_
_entity.id
_entity.type
_entity.pdbx_description
1 polymer ?
#
loop_
_entity_poly.entity_id
_entity_poly.type
_entity_poly.pdbx_seq_one_letter_code
_entity_poly.pdbx_strand_id
1 'polypeptide(L)'
;MTPPAAPALLAHFEAAAKVAQAQEVELRKKLAAEIAMAEQRRVYAFRRSRLIGLLSTSLPAQAGTEDEAWAAQKRAVCEDLGWSALSESYQEILARMEPVAAAVRSCLATPQDDKAAPAVVAELERFEAWFLEAKGKPFYVLFDQYVPEVPVVDF
;
A
#
# COMPACT_ATOMS: atom_id res chain seq x y z
N MET A 1 -28.67 60.50 2.28
CA MET A 1 -29.14 59.84 3.52
C MET A 1 -28.24 58.65 3.77
N THR A 2 -27.46 58.67 4.85
CA THR A 2 -26.62 57.52 5.23
C THR A 2 -27.53 56.39 5.70
N PRO A 3 -27.37 55.14 5.22
CA PRO A 3 -28.17 54.03 5.71
C PRO A 3 -28.01 53.89 7.24
N PRO A 4 -29.05 53.45 7.96
CA PRO A 4 -28.96 53.25 9.40
C PRO A 4 -27.82 52.27 9.75
N ALA A 5 -27.08 52.56 10.81
CA ALA A 5 -25.83 51.86 11.14
C ALA A 5 -26.01 50.36 11.42
N ALA A 6 -27.17 49.96 11.97
CA ALA A 6 -27.44 48.57 12.34
C ALA A 6 -27.57 47.62 11.13
N PRO A 7 -28.39 47.91 10.10
CA PRO A 7 -28.42 47.08 8.88
C PRO A 7 -27.07 46.96 8.15
N ALA A 8 -26.28 48.04 8.11
CA ALA A 8 -24.95 48.00 7.50
C ALA A 8 -23.98 47.08 8.29
N LEU A 9 -24.04 47.12 9.62
CA LEU A 9 -23.26 46.24 10.49
C LEU A 9 -23.67 44.77 10.35
N LEU A 10 -24.97 44.48 10.29
CA LEU A 10 -25.48 43.12 10.07
C LEU A 10 -25.02 42.56 8.72
N ALA A 11 -25.15 43.34 7.65
CA ALA A 11 -24.67 42.92 6.32
C ALA A 11 -23.15 42.66 6.31
N HIS A 12 -22.37 43.44 7.05
CA HIS A 12 -20.94 43.21 7.21
C HIS A 12 -20.66 41.87 7.90
N PHE A 13 -21.33 41.56 9.02
CA PHE A 13 -21.16 40.29 9.71
C PHE A 13 -21.65 39.09 8.90
N GLU A 14 -22.75 39.22 8.15
CA GLU A 14 -23.21 38.18 7.24
C GLU A 14 -22.21 37.91 6.12
N ALA A 15 -21.61 38.96 5.55
CA ALA A 15 -20.55 38.82 4.55
C ALA A 15 -19.32 38.13 5.14
N ALA A 16 -18.89 38.54 6.33
CA ALA A 16 -17.76 37.91 7.04
C ALA A 16 -18.05 36.43 7.35
N ALA A 17 -19.26 36.10 7.81
CA ALA A 17 -19.68 34.72 8.07
C ALA A 17 -19.65 33.85 6.81
N LYS A 18 -20.14 34.38 5.67
CA LYS A 18 -20.09 33.67 4.38
C LYS A 18 -18.66 33.42 3.91
N VAL A 19 -17.76 34.40 4.08
CA VAL A 19 -16.34 34.24 3.75
C VAL A 19 -15.69 33.19 4.65
N ALA A 20 -15.93 33.24 5.96
CA ALA A 20 -15.40 32.27 6.91
C ALA A 20 -15.90 30.85 6.61
N GLN A 21 -17.19 30.69 6.27
CA GLN A 21 -17.77 29.41 5.87
C GLN A 21 -17.11 28.86 4.59
N ALA A 22 -16.88 29.70 3.58
CA ALA A 22 -16.21 29.27 2.35
C ALA A 22 -14.75 28.84 2.61
N GLN A 23 -14.02 29.59 3.45
CA GLN A 23 -12.66 29.26 3.85
C GLN A 23 -12.61 27.93 4.62
N GLU A 24 -13.55 27.70 5.52
CA GLU A 24 -13.67 26.45 6.26
C GLU A 24 -13.93 25.26 5.33
N VAL A 25 -14.84 25.39 4.36
CA VAL A 25 -15.14 24.33 3.39
C VAL A 25 -13.90 23.96 2.57
N GLU A 26 -13.17 24.96 2.05
CA GLU A 26 -11.95 24.71 1.29
C GLU A 26 -10.84 24.08 2.16
N LEU A 27 -10.70 24.55 3.41
CA LEU A 27 -9.74 23.97 4.35
C LEU A 27 -10.08 22.50 4.65
N ARG A 28 -11.35 22.18 4.93
CA ARG A 28 -11.80 20.81 5.18
C ARG A 28 -11.52 19.91 3.98
N LYS A 29 -11.77 20.39 2.76
CA LYS A 29 -11.49 19.65 1.52
C LYS A 29 -9.98 19.37 1.36
N LYS A 30 -9.15 20.37 1.59
CA LYS A 30 -7.68 20.22 1.55
C LYS A 30 -7.20 19.20 2.58
N LEU A 31 -7.62 19.34 3.84
CA LEU A 31 -7.22 18.44 4.92
C LEU A 31 -7.69 17.01 4.66
N ALA A 32 -8.91 16.82 4.15
CA ALA A 32 -9.40 15.49 3.78
C ALA A 32 -8.52 14.82 2.72
N ALA A 33 -8.08 15.57 1.71
CA ALA A 33 -7.16 15.05 0.70
C ALA A 33 -5.77 14.70 1.28
N GLU A 34 -5.21 15.57 2.13
CA GLU A 34 -3.92 15.34 2.78
C GLU A 34 -3.95 14.13 3.72
N ILE A 35 -5.04 13.95 4.47
CA ILE A 35 -5.29 12.79 5.33
C ILE A 35 -5.35 11.52 4.48
N ALA A 36 -6.16 11.51 3.41
CA ALA A 36 -6.28 10.34 2.53
C ALA A 36 -4.93 9.93 1.92
N MET A 37 -4.12 10.89 1.49
CA MET A 37 -2.75 10.63 1.00
C MET A 37 -1.83 10.08 2.10
N ALA A 38 -1.91 10.60 3.32
CA ALA A 38 -1.13 10.11 4.45
C ALA A 38 -1.55 8.68 4.84
N GLU A 39 -2.84 8.39 4.86
CA GLU A 39 -3.38 7.06 5.14
C GLU A 39 -2.94 6.05 4.08
N GLN A 40 -3.01 6.39 2.80
CA GLN A 40 -2.54 5.53 1.72
C GLN A 40 -1.05 5.21 1.86
N ARG A 41 -0.20 6.23 2.10
CA ARG A 41 1.24 6.03 2.34
C ARG A 41 1.50 5.10 3.53
N ARG A 42 0.75 5.28 4.62
CA ARG A 42 0.84 4.43 5.82
C ARG A 42 0.48 2.99 5.50
N VAL A 43 -0.65 2.75 4.82
CA VAL A 43 -1.09 1.39 4.43
C VAL A 43 -0.03 0.73 3.56
N TYR A 44 0.49 1.41 2.55
CA TYR A 44 1.51 0.83 1.67
C TYR A 44 2.82 0.55 2.41
N ALA A 45 3.25 1.42 3.32
CA ALA A 45 4.42 1.17 4.15
C ALA A 45 4.29 -0.12 4.97
N PHE A 46 3.14 -0.34 5.62
CA PHE A 46 2.89 -1.57 6.38
C PHE A 46 2.79 -2.81 5.48
N ARG A 47 2.15 -2.69 4.31
CA ARG A 47 2.06 -3.80 3.35
C ARG A 47 3.43 -4.19 2.79
N ARG A 48 4.28 -3.21 2.46
CA ARG A 48 5.70 -3.42 2.09
C ARG A 48 6.44 -4.15 3.20
N SER A 49 6.33 -3.66 4.44
CA SER A 49 6.98 -4.28 5.60
C SER A 49 6.53 -5.73 5.79
N ARG A 50 5.23 -6.03 5.68
CA ARG A 50 4.70 -7.40 5.76
C ARG A 50 5.24 -8.28 4.63
N LEU A 51 5.23 -7.81 3.39
CA LEU A 51 5.75 -8.56 2.24
C LEU A 51 7.23 -8.90 2.41
N ILE A 52 8.06 -7.91 2.74
CA ILE A 52 9.50 -8.13 2.94
C ILE A 52 9.75 -9.05 4.15
N GLY A 53 8.98 -8.88 5.23
CA GLY A 53 8.99 -9.80 6.38
C GLY A 53 8.68 -11.24 5.96
N LEU A 54 7.59 -11.45 5.21
CA LEU A 54 7.18 -12.76 4.69
C LEU A 54 8.26 -13.40 3.80
N LEU A 55 8.84 -12.62 2.88
CA LEU A 55 9.93 -13.09 2.01
C LEU A 55 11.20 -13.43 2.80
N SER A 56 11.44 -12.76 3.92
CA SER A 56 12.62 -12.98 4.76
C SER A 56 12.48 -14.20 5.65
N THR A 57 11.29 -14.44 6.22
CA THR A 57 11.04 -15.53 7.17
C THR A 57 10.62 -16.85 6.53
N SER A 58 10.25 -16.84 5.24
CA SER A 58 9.87 -18.06 4.50
C SER A 58 11.07 -18.89 4.03
N LEU A 59 12.30 -18.41 4.22
CA LEU A 59 13.49 -19.15 3.84
C LEU A 59 13.71 -20.35 4.77
N PRO A 60 13.96 -21.55 4.23
CA PRO A 60 14.32 -22.70 5.05
C PRO A 60 15.71 -22.49 5.69
N ALA A 61 15.92 -23.05 6.88
CA ALA A 61 17.17 -22.92 7.62
C ALA A 61 18.40 -23.45 6.85
N GLN A 62 18.18 -24.37 5.90
CA GLN A 62 19.17 -24.89 4.96
C GLN A 62 18.54 -24.87 3.57
N ALA A 63 18.50 -23.69 2.93
CA ALA A 63 18.20 -23.62 1.51
C ALA A 63 19.39 -24.22 0.75
N GLY A 64 19.17 -25.30 -0.01
CA GLY A 64 20.22 -25.95 -0.79
C GLY A 64 20.55 -25.18 -2.07
N THR A 65 19.53 -24.58 -2.70
CA THR A 65 19.67 -23.83 -3.97
C THR A 65 18.82 -22.55 -4.00
N GLU A 66 19.12 -21.64 -4.94
CA GLU A 66 18.30 -20.44 -5.16
C GLU A 66 16.87 -20.78 -5.59
N ASP A 67 16.69 -21.86 -6.38
CA ASP A 67 15.39 -22.35 -6.82
C ASP A 67 14.54 -22.85 -5.65
N GLU A 68 15.15 -23.55 -4.69
CA GLU A 68 14.46 -23.99 -3.47
C GLU A 68 14.06 -22.81 -2.60
N ALA A 69 14.93 -21.82 -2.46
CA ALA A 69 14.65 -20.60 -1.71
C ALA A 69 13.50 -19.81 -2.35
N TRP A 70 13.52 -19.68 -3.68
CA TRP A 70 12.43 -19.05 -4.42
C TRP A 70 11.13 -19.84 -4.30
N ALA A 71 11.16 -21.16 -4.43
CA ALA A 71 9.98 -22.00 -4.27
C ALA A 71 9.33 -21.84 -2.87
N ALA A 72 10.15 -21.65 -1.83
CA ALA A 72 9.65 -21.39 -0.48
C ALA A 72 9.00 -20.01 -0.35
N GLN A 73 9.65 -18.96 -0.84
CA GLN A 73 9.13 -17.59 -0.85
C GLN A 73 7.84 -17.48 -1.68
N LYS A 74 7.84 -18.08 -2.88
CA LYS A 74 6.68 -18.14 -3.78
C LYS A 74 5.49 -18.80 -3.10
N ARG A 75 5.70 -19.93 -2.40
CA ARG A 75 4.63 -20.61 -1.65
C ARG A 75 4.05 -19.72 -0.56
N ALA A 76 4.91 -19.07 0.22
CA ALA A 76 4.48 -18.17 1.29
C ALA A 76 3.65 -16.99 0.75
N VAL A 77 4.03 -16.41 -0.38
CA VAL A 77 3.26 -15.35 -1.05
C VAL A 77 1.91 -15.86 -1.54
N CYS A 78 1.85 -17.04 -2.16
CA CYS A 78 0.59 -17.64 -2.60
C CYS A 78 -0.35 -17.92 -1.43
N GLU A 79 0.17 -18.44 -0.31
CA GLU A 79 -0.59 -18.67 0.91
C GLU A 79 -1.14 -17.36 1.49
N ASP A 80 -0.29 -16.31 1.59
CA ASP A 80 -0.70 -15.00 2.12
C ASP A 80 -1.75 -14.30 1.23
N LEU A 81 -1.75 -14.57 -0.09
CA LEU A 81 -2.71 -14.06 -1.06
C LEU A 81 -3.93 -14.98 -1.30
N GLY A 82 -3.98 -16.15 -0.64
CA GLY A 82 -5.07 -17.12 -0.80
C GLY A 82 -5.12 -17.78 -2.19
N TRP A 83 -3.98 -17.88 -2.88
CA TRP A 83 -3.88 -18.46 -4.22
C TRP A 83 -3.67 -19.98 -4.14
N SER A 84 -4.78 -20.73 -4.21
CA SER A 84 -4.76 -22.20 -4.24
C SER A 84 -4.39 -22.79 -5.60
N ALA A 85 -4.63 -22.06 -6.69
CA ALA A 85 -4.26 -22.44 -8.05
C ALA A 85 -3.65 -21.25 -8.80
N LEU A 86 -2.56 -21.49 -9.53
CA LEU A 86 -1.83 -20.44 -10.25
C LEU A 86 -2.37 -20.27 -11.67
N SER A 87 -3.23 -19.26 -11.84
CA SER A 87 -3.56 -18.74 -13.18
C SER A 87 -2.31 -18.18 -13.87
N GLU A 88 -2.36 -18.03 -15.20
CA GLU A 88 -1.29 -17.38 -15.96
C GLU A 88 -0.95 -15.99 -15.42
N SER A 89 -1.98 -15.21 -15.02
CA SER A 89 -1.75 -13.89 -14.43
C SER A 89 -1.04 -13.96 -13.08
N TYR A 90 -1.30 -14.97 -12.26
CA TYR A 90 -0.60 -15.14 -10.97
C TYR A 90 0.85 -15.58 -11.19
N GLN A 91 1.08 -16.43 -12.19
CA GLN A 91 2.44 -16.83 -12.58
C GLN A 91 3.27 -15.62 -13.06
N GLU A 92 2.68 -14.74 -13.86
CA GLU A 92 3.31 -13.50 -14.31
C GLU A 92 3.70 -12.61 -13.12
N ILE A 93 2.77 -12.39 -12.17
CA ILE A 93 3.03 -11.59 -10.97
C ILE A 93 4.18 -12.18 -10.16
N LEU A 94 4.19 -13.50 -9.95
CA LEU A 94 5.25 -14.18 -9.19
C LEU A 94 6.60 -14.10 -9.91
N ALA A 95 6.63 -14.29 -11.24
CA ALA A 95 7.86 -14.15 -12.02
C ALA A 95 8.46 -12.73 -11.92
N ARG A 96 7.60 -11.70 -11.87
CA ARG A 96 8.02 -10.30 -11.68
C ARG A 96 8.43 -9.99 -10.24
N MET A 97 7.98 -10.78 -9.27
CA MET A 97 8.36 -10.65 -7.87
C MET A 97 9.66 -11.36 -7.51
N GLU A 98 10.07 -12.35 -8.31
CA GLU A 98 11.30 -13.12 -8.08
C GLU A 98 12.56 -12.26 -7.88
N PRO A 99 12.80 -11.16 -8.64
CA PRO A 99 13.91 -10.25 -8.39
C PRO A 99 13.88 -9.59 -7.00
N VAL A 100 12.69 -9.25 -6.49
CA VAL A 100 12.52 -8.71 -5.13
C VAL A 100 12.92 -9.76 -4.11
N ALA A 101 12.46 -11.00 -4.31
CA ALA A 101 12.78 -12.13 -3.45
C ALA A 101 14.29 -12.44 -3.44
N ALA A 102 14.94 -12.37 -4.61
CA ALA A 102 16.39 -12.51 -4.75
C ALA A 102 17.17 -11.40 -4.04
N ALA A 103 16.74 -10.14 -4.17
CA ALA A 103 17.34 -9.01 -3.46
C ALA A 103 17.22 -9.18 -1.93
N VAL A 104 16.08 -9.65 -1.43
CA VAL A 104 15.89 -9.96 0.00
C VAL A 104 16.88 -11.05 0.46
N ARG A 105 17.02 -12.14 -0.31
CA ARG A 105 17.99 -13.21 0.02
C ARG A 105 19.42 -12.68 0.07
N SER A 106 19.82 -11.89 -0.93
CA SER A 106 21.14 -11.27 -0.95
C SER A 106 21.34 -10.37 0.26
N CYS A 107 20.33 -9.58 0.63
CA CYS A 107 20.40 -8.69 1.79
C CYS A 107 20.56 -9.45 3.12
N LEU A 108 19.96 -10.63 3.25
CA LEU A 108 20.11 -11.48 4.43
C LEU A 108 21.48 -12.19 4.47
N ALA A 109 22.04 -12.52 3.30
CA ALA A 109 23.34 -13.17 3.20
C ALA A 109 24.52 -12.21 3.45
N THR A 110 24.37 -10.92 3.12
CA THR A 110 25.41 -9.89 3.29
C THR A 110 24.92 -8.70 4.12
N PRO A 111 24.63 -8.90 5.42
CA PRO A 111 23.99 -7.87 6.25
C PRO A 111 24.87 -6.62 6.51
N GLN A 112 26.18 -6.69 6.29
CA GLN A 112 27.08 -5.53 6.37
C GLN A 112 27.23 -4.75 5.05
N ASP A 113 26.56 -5.14 3.97
CA ASP A 113 26.60 -4.38 2.72
C ASP A 113 25.58 -3.23 2.74
N ASP A 114 26.07 -2.00 2.82
CA ASP A 114 25.25 -0.78 2.81
C ASP A 114 24.37 -0.64 1.54
N LYS A 115 24.69 -1.36 0.47
CA LYS A 115 23.91 -1.36 -0.79
C LYS A 115 22.79 -2.40 -0.81
N ALA A 116 22.79 -3.36 0.11
CA ALA A 116 21.83 -4.46 0.11
C ALA A 116 20.39 -3.99 0.33
N ALA A 117 20.15 -3.15 1.35
CA ALA A 117 18.83 -2.61 1.62
C ALA A 117 18.30 -1.69 0.49
N PRO A 118 19.10 -0.74 -0.04
CA PRO A 118 18.72 0.01 -1.23
C PRO A 118 18.36 -0.85 -2.46
N ALA A 119 19.06 -1.97 -2.68
CA ALA A 119 18.74 -2.89 -3.77
C ALA A 119 17.36 -3.54 -3.62
N VAL A 120 16.99 -3.95 -2.40
CA VAL A 120 15.64 -4.47 -2.10
C VAL A 120 14.58 -3.42 -2.40
N VAL A 121 14.81 -2.17 -1.98
CA VAL A 121 13.88 -1.06 -2.23
C VAL A 121 13.71 -0.82 -3.74
N ALA A 122 14.81 -0.77 -4.50
CA ALA A 122 14.75 -0.53 -5.94
C ALA A 122 14.00 -1.63 -6.70
N GLU A 123 14.23 -2.90 -6.36
CA GLU A 123 13.50 -4.01 -6.99
C GLU A 123 12.02 -4.00 -6.63
N LEU A 124 11.68 -3.67 -5.37
CA LEU A 124 10.29 -3.55 -4.94
C LEU A 124 9.56 -2.42 -5.67
N GLU A 125 10.19 -1.25 -5.81
CA GLU A 125 9.62 -0.12 -6.55
C GLU A 125 9.43 -0.46 -8.04
N ARG A 126 10.38 -1.17 -8.65
CA ARG A 126 10.27 -1.64 -10.03
C ARG A 126 9.09 -2.61 -10.21
N PHE A 127 8.91 -3.55 -9.28
CA PHE A 127 7.79 -4.47 -9.28
C PHE A 127 6.44 -3.74 -9.12
N GLU A 128 6.34 -2.81 -8.17
CA GLU A 128 5.13 -2.04 -7.93
C GLU A 128 4.75 -1.16 -9.12
N ALA A 129 5.73 -0.50 -9.74
CA ALA A 129 5.51 0.31 -10.94
C ALA A 129 4.99 -0.54 -12.11
N TRP A 130 5.62 -1.69 -12.35
CA TRP A 130 5.14 -2.64 -13.37
C TRP A 130 3.72 -3.11 -13.08
N PHE A 131 3.40 -3.49 -11.84
CA PHE A 131 2.07 -3.98 -11.50
C PHE A 131 1.00 -2.89 -11.72
N LEU A 132 1.30 -1.65 -11.32
CA LEU A 132 0.41 -0.51 -11.52
C LEU A 132 0.16 -0.25 -13.01
N GLU A 133 1.21 -0.28 -13.83
CA GLU A 133 1.11 -0.11 -15.28
C GLU A 133 0.30 -1.25 -15.93
N ALA A 134 0.60 -2.50 -15.57
CA ALA A 134 0.00 -3.67 -16.18
C ALA A 134 -1.46 -3.93 -15.75
N LYS A 135 -1.83 -3.61 -14.50
CA LYS A 135 -3.14 -3.94 -13.91
C LYS A 135 -4.00 -2.71 -13.59
N GLY A 136 -3.46 -1.50 -13.72
CA GLY A 136 -4.17 -0.24 -13.46
C GLY A 136 -4.51 0.01 -11.98
N LYS A 137 -4.00 -0.81 -11.07
CA LYS A 137 -4.24 -0.73 -9.63
C LYS A 137 -2.94 -1.05 -8.87
N PRO A 138 -2.73 -0.50 -7.67
CA PRO A 138 -1.60 -0.85 -6.81
C PRO A 138 -1.61 -2.33 -6.46
N PHE A 139 -0.45 -2.99 -6.41
CA PHE A 139 -0.33 -4.40 -6.01
C PHE A 139 -1.05 -4.71 -4.70
N TYR A 140 -1.02 -3.78 -3.76
CA TYR A 140 -1.56 -3.97 -2.42
C TYR A 140 -3.07 -4.18 -2.33
N VAL A 141 -3.82 -3.86 -3.38
CA VAL A 141 -5.27 -4.17 -3.45
C VAL A 141 -5.54 -5.67 -3.42
N LEU A 142 -4.56 -6.51 -3.78
CA LEU A 142 -4.69 -7.96 -3.73
C LEU A 142 -4.78 -8.49 -2.29
N PHE A 143 -4.29 -7.73 -1.31
CA PHE A 143 -4.40 -8.10 0.11
C PHE A 143 -5.64 -7.54 0.79
N ASP A 144 -6.50 -6.83 0.05
CA ASP A 144 -7.75 -6.26 0.57
C ASP A 144 -8.93 -7.22 0.41
N GLN A 145 -8.67 -8.54 0.34
CA GLN A 145 -9.73 -9.55 0.29
C GLN A 145 -10.68 -9.35 1.48
N TYR A 146 -11.91 -8.97 1.16
CA TYR A 146 -13.07 -9.08 2.04
C TYR A 146 -13.24 -10.56 2.38
N VAL A 147 -13.02 -10.92 3.65
CA VAL A 147 -13.45 -12.20 4.20
C VAL A 147 -14.96 -12.06 4.43
N PRO A 148 -15.85 -12.72 3.67
CA PRO A 148 -17.26 -12.73 4.02
C PRO A 148 -17.40 -13.41 5.38
N GLU A 149 -18.02 -12.74 6.35
CA GLU A 149 -18.51 -13.44 7.54
C GLU A 149 -19.48 -14.52 7.05
N VAL A 150 -19.11 -15.79 7.20
CA VAL A 150 -20.01 -16.90 6.93
C VAL A 150 -21.17 -16.75 7.91
N PRO A 151 -22.44 -16.64 7.45
CA PRO A 151 -23.56 -16.54 8.36
C PRO A 151 -23.59 -17.81 9.21
N VAL A 152 -23.54 -17.64 10.53
CA VAL A 152 -23.75 -18.73 11.48
C VAL A 152 -25.19 -19.19 11.29
N VAL A 153 -25.36 -20.33 10.63
CA VAL A 153 -26.65 -21.02 10.58
C VAL A 153 -26.83 -21.67 11.94
N ASP A 154 -27.73 -21.11 12.75
CA ASP A 154 -28.27 -21.83 13.90
C ASP A 154 -29.03 -23.06 13.36
N PHE A 155 -28.53 -24.25 13.66
CA PHE A 155 -29.22 -25.53 13.40
C PHE A 155 -30.22 -25.85 14.51
#